data_AF-A0A2Z6CYN7-F1
#
_entry.id   AF-A0A2Z6CYN7-F1
#
_cell.length_a   1.000
_cell.length_b   1.000
_cell.length_c   1.000
_cell.angle_alpha   90.00
_cell.angle_beta   90.00
_cell.angle_gamma   90.00
#
_symmetry.space_group_name_H-M   'P 1'
#
loop_
_entity.id
_entity.type
_entity.pdbx_description
1 polymer ?
#
loop_
_entity_poly.entity_id
_entity_poly.type
_entity_poly.pdbx_seq_one_letter_code
_entity_poly.pdbx_strand_id
1 'polypeptide(L)'
;MMKFYLVDVKDINSNIPRSNFAEADIDNLADMIIESGGIIRPLVLKPTDAETYTVIDGHFEYYAAVKAKEKNPRKGEMVNAFVISPKNEDTIFKQVSAFKELKYSNNIENKVSRETNQSELSLEKHELSLIEKQINDLRVELAQERQERQKLYEYIKSLETQIPKQITPLEAFNSLNLLELTLRLRTAGFTDKKAVQVAESVEKARKKKQFESLKDVIARVTIPSAKKQVKGISADKMVDIVDIWSRIFFK
;
A
#
# COMPACT_ATOMS: atom_id res chain seq x y z
N MET A 1 26.23 16.24 -16.43
CA MET A 1 25.12 15.80 -15.54
C MET A 1 24.01 16.82 -15.66
N MET A 2 22.80 16.38 -15.99
CA MET A 2 21.60 17.23 -16.03
C MET A 2 21.09 17.38 -14.59
N LYS A 3 20.71 18.60 -14.19
CA LYS A 3 20.23 18.88 -12.83
C LYS A 3 18.86 19.54 -12.89
N PHE A 4 17.98 19.11 -11.99
CA PHE A 4 16.63 19.63 -11.85
C PHE A 4 16.61 20.73 -10.79
N TYR A 5 16.05 21.88 -11.12
CA TYR A 5 16.00 23.06 -10.26
C TYR A 5 14.66 23.78 -10.39
N LEU A 6 14.33 24.56 -9.37
CA LEU A 6 13.41 25.68 -9.49
C LEU A 6 14.23 26.90 -9.89
N VAL A 7 13.85 27.52 -11.00
CA VAL A 7 14.56 28.68 -11.56
C VAL A 7 13.61 29.86 -11.58
N ASP A 8 14.10 31.01 -11.15
CA ASP A 8 13.35 32.26 -11.17
C ASP A 8 13.00 32.64 -12.61
N VAL A 9 11.70 32.86 -12.86
CA VAL A 9 11.20 33.19 -14.22
C VAL A 9 11.81 34.48 -14.75
N LYS A 10 12.22 35.40 -13.86
CA LYS A 10 12.89 36.66 -14.24
C LYS A 10 14.26 36.46 -14.90
N ASP A 11 14.93 35.34 -14.60
CA ASP A 11 16.30 35.10 -15.04
C ASP A 11 16.36 34.22 -16.30
N ILE A 12 15.19 33.89 -16.85
CA ILE A 12 15.04 33.05 -18.04
C ILE A 12 14.67 33.93 -19.24
N ASN A 13 15.33 33.69 -20.38
CA ASN A 13 15.04 34.34 -21.65
C ASN A 13 14.68 33.32 -22.74
N SER A 14 13.74 33.67 -23.61
CA SER A 14 13.39 32.89 -24.81
C SER A 14 13.88 33.60 -26.06
N ASN A 15 14.47 32.84 -26.99
CA ASN A 15 14.86 33.31 -28.32
C ASN A 15 13.73 33.19 -29.36
N ILE A 16 12.61 32.55 -29.02
CA ILE A 16 11.41 32.46 -29.87
C ILE A 16 10.42 33.54 -29.47
N PRO A 17 9.86 34.34 -30.39
CA PRO A 17 8.87 35.37 -30.07
C PRO A 17 7.58 34.81 -29.46
N ARG A 18 7.01 35.52 -28.48
CA ARG A 18 5.70 35.21 -27.86
C ARG A 18 4.57 35.11 -28.88
N SER A 19 4.64 35.89 -29.96
CA SER A 19 3.64 35.92 -31.04
C SER A 19 3.45 34.59 -31.77
N ASN A 20 4.36 33.63 -31.60
CA ASN A 20 4.24 32.30 -32.18
C ASN A 20 3.22 31.41 -31.46
N PHE A 21 2.68 31.86 -30.33
CA PHE A 21 1.77 31.10 -29.48
C PHE A 21 0.45 31.85 -29.32
N ALA A 22 -0.67 31.13 -29.30
CA ALA A 22 -1.97 31.74 -29.09
C ALA A 22 -2.08 32.25 -27.64
N GLU A 23 -2.49 33.50 -27.47
CA GLU A 23 -2.58 34.13 -26.14
C GLU A 23 -3.58 33.40 -25.23
N ALA A 24 -4.67 32.86 -25.79
CA ALA A 24 -5.64 32.07 -25.03
C ALA A 24 -5.02 30.79 -24.44
N ASP A 25 -4.16 30.11 -25.19
CA ASP A 25 -3.50 28.89 -24.74
C ASP A 25 -2.44 29.18 -23.66
N ILE A 26 -1.71 30.29 -23.81
CA ILE A 26 -0.80 30.81 -22.78
C ILE A 26 -1.57 31.09 -21.49
N ASP A 27 -2.71 31.77 -21.60
CA ASP A 27 -3.50 32.20 -20.45
C ASP A 27 -4.10 31.01 -19.69
N ASN A 28 -4.62 30.02 -20.43
CA ASN A 28 -5.14 28.77 -19.89
C ASN A 28 -4.05 27.98 -19.15
N LEU A 29 -2.86 27.85 -19.75
CA LEU A 29 -1.76 27.13 -19.09
C LEU A 29 -1.25 27.90 -17.87
N ALA A 30 -1.26 29.22 -17.90
CA ALA A 30 -0.87 30.04 -16.75
C ALA A 30 -1.77 29.80 -15.53
N ASP A 31 -3.09 29.66 -15.72
CA ASP A 31 -4.01 29.33 -14.63
C ASP A 31 -3.72 27.94 -14.06
N MET A 32 -3.49 26.95 -14.93
CA MET A 32 -3.10 25.59 -14.52
C MET A 32 -1.78 25.58 -13.73
N ILE A 33 -0.80 26.43 -14.09
CA ILE A 33 0.46 26.57 -13.35
C ILE A 33 0.22 27.12 -11.94
N ILE A 34 -0.66 28.11 -11.79
CA ILE A 34 -0.99 28.70 -10.48
C ILE A 34 -1.74 27.72 -9.59
N GLU A 35 -2.62 26.89 -10.18
CA GLU A 35 -3.37 25.86 -9.47
C GLU A 35 -2.49 24.70 -9.03
N SER A 36 -1.65 24.19 -9.94
CA SER A 36 -0.78 23.04 -9.68
C SER A 36 0.53 23.37 -8.98
N GLY A 37 0.94 24.65 -8.99
CA GLY A 37 2.20 25.12 -8.41
C GLY A 37 3.44 24.87 -9.28
N GLY A 38 3.27 24.57 -10.57
CA GLY A 38 4.40 24.39 -11.48
C GLY A 38 4.01 23.83 -12.85
N ILE A 39 5.02 23.47 -13.66
CA ILE A 39 4.81 22.79 -14.95
C ILE A 39 5.19 21.32 -14.84
N ILE A 40 4.40 20.46 -15.48
CA ILE A 40 4.64 19.01 -15.57
C ILE A 40 5.76 18.71 -16.58
N ARG A 41 5.88 19.52 -17.63
CA ARG A 41 6.97 19.44 -18.61
C ARG A 41 8.01 20.51 -18.28
N PRO A 42 9.09 20.19 -17.54
CA PRO A 42 10.05 21.18 -17.10
C PRO A 42 10.77 21.83 -18.29
N LEU A 43 11.17 23.09 -18.12
CA LEU A 43 11.94 23.80 -19.15
C LEU A 43 13.32 23.16 -19.31
N VAL A 44 13.85 23.15 -20.53
CA VAL A 44 15.26 22.80 -20.77
C VAL A 44 16.03 24.09 -20.96
N LEU A 45 16.94 24.38 -20.03
CA LEU A 45 17.63 25.66 -19.92
C LEU A 45 19.14 25.53 -20.12
N LYS A 46 19.70 26.44 -20.91
CA LYS A 46 21.16 26.65 -21.04
C LYS A 46 21.59 27.83 -20.17
N PRO A 47 22.59 27.70 -19.30
CA PRO A 47 23.16 28.85 -18.61
C PRO A 47 23.87 29.78 -19.61
N THR A 48 23.57 31.08 -19.55
CA THR A 48 24.22 32.10 -20.39
C THR A 48 25.30 32.83 -19.60
N ASP A 49 24.97 33.35 -18.42
CA ASP A 49 25.90 34.02 -17.49
C ASP A 49 25.65 33.54 -16.04
N ALA A 50 26.13 34.31 -15.05
CA ALA A 50 25.84 34.06 -13.64
C ALA A 50 24.32 34.20 -13.40
N GLU A 51 23.68 33.08 -13.07
CA GLU A 51 22.25 32.97 -12.72
C GLU A 51 21.26 33.31 -13.86
N THR A 52 21.71 33.53 -15.10
CA THR A 52 20.81 33.74 -16.25
C THR A 52 20.76 32.54 -17.18
N TYR A 53 19.59 32.30 -17.76
CA TYR A 53 19.30 31.11 -18.54
C TYR A 53 18.59 31.43 -19.85
N THR A 54 18.87 30.64 -20.88
CA THR A 54 18.15 30.67 -22.16
C THR A 54 17.38 29.38 -22.36
N VAL A 55 16.12 29.48 -22.79
CA VAL A 55 15.28 28.33 -23.13
C VAL A 55 15.81 27.65 -24.39
N ILE A 56 16.09 26.34 -24.29
CA ILE A 56 16.39 25.45 -25.42
C ILE A 56 15.10 24.76 -25.89
N ASP A 57 14.30 24.31 -24.92
CA ASP A 57 13.02 23.68 -25.17
C ASP A 57 12.01 24.05 -24.08
N GLY A 58 10.75 24.18 -24.48
CA GLY A 58 9.68 24.64 -23.59
C GLY A 58 9.31 26.12 -23.72
N HIS A 59 9.49 26.73 -24.90
CA HIS A 59 9.20 28.16 -25.11
C HIS A 59 7.74 28.54 -24.82
N PHE A 60 6.79 27.65 -25.17
CA PHE A 60 5.37 27.85 -24.86
C PHE A 60 5.14 27.86 -23.33
N GLU A 61 5.68 26.85 -22.65
CA GLU A 61 5.62 26.71 -21.19
C GLU A 61 6.29 27.89 -20.47
N TYR A 62 7.40 28.41 -21.01
CA TYR A 62 8.06 29.61 -20.50
C TYR A 62 7.12 30.82 -20.56
N TYR A 63 6.46 31.07 -21.70
CA TYR A 63 5.53 32.19 -21.82
C TYR A 63 4.31 32.04 -20.90
N ALA A 64 3.82 30.82 -20.70
CA ALA A 64 2.79 30.55 -19.71
C ALA A 64 3.27 30.80 -18.27
N ALA A 65 4.51 30.45 -17.94
CA ALA A 65 5.10 30.75 -16.64
C ALA A 65 5.27 32.26 -16.40
N VAL A 66 5.68 33.02 -17.42
CA VAL A 66 5.71 34.49 -17.36
C VAL A 66 4.32 35.06 -17.09
N LYS A 67 3.30 34.57 -17.82
CA LYS A 67 1.90 34.98 -17.61
C LYS A 67 1.39 34.59 -16.22
N ALA A 68 1.78 33.42 -15.70
CA ALA A 68 1.42 32.97 -14.35
C ALA A 68 2.02 33.89 -13.28
N LYS A 69 3.27 34.35 -13.48
CA LYS A 69 3.91 35.35 -12.61
C LYS A 69 3.20 36.69 -12.65
N GLU A 70 2.79 37.15 -13.84
CA GLU A 70 2.01 38.38 -14.02
C GLU A 70 0.67 38.31 -13.26
N LYS A 71 -0.02 37.16 -13.31
CA LYS A 71 -1.29 36.92 -12.61
C LYS A 71 -1.11 36.80 -11.10
N ASN A 72 -0.13 36.03 -10.63
CA ASN A 72 0.13 35.82 -9.21
C ASN A 72 1.64 35.71 -8.92
N PRO A 73 2.30 36.82 -8.53
CA PRO A 73 3.74 36.85 -8.33
C PRO A 73 4.26 35.85 -7.29
N ARG A 74 3.47 35.53 -6.25
CA ARG A 74 3.90 34.58 -5.20
C ARG A 74 3.89 33.13 -5.66
N LYS A 75 3.00 32.77 -6.58
CA LYS A 75 2.83 31.40 -7.06
C LYS A 75 3.57 31.12 -8.38
N GLY A 76 3.82 32.16 -9.18
CA GLY A 76 4.52 32.05 -10.46
C GLY A 76 5.97 32.56 -10.45
N GLU A 77 6.58 32.75 -9.28
CA GLU A 77 7.95 33.30 -9.18
C GLU A 77 8.99 32.38 -9.83
N MET A 78 8.90 31.07 -9.54
CA MET A 78 9.83 30.04 -9.97
C MET A 78 9.15 29.01 -10.88
N VAL A 79 9.94 28.40 -11.76
CA VAL A 79 9.48 27.34 -12.66
C VAL A 79 10.42 26.13 -12.63
N ASN A 80 9.83 24.94 -12.76
CA ASN A 80 10.56 23.68 -12.83
C ASN A 80 11.41 23.63 -14.11
N ALA A 81 12.72 23.38 -13.99
CA ALA A 81 13.61 23.33 -15.13
C ALA A 81 14.76 22.32 -14.97
N PHE A 82 15.20 21.78 -16.11
CA PHE A 82 16.46 21.08 -16.28
C PHE A 82 17.53 22.06 -16.78
N VAL A 83 18.52 22.33 -15.94
CA VAL A 83 19.69 23.15 -16.33
C VAL A 83 20.76 22.22 -16.89
N ILE A 84 21.12 22.44 -18.15
CA ILE A 84 22.10 21.61 -18.85
C ILE A 84 23.52 22.14 -18.68
N SER A 85 24.48 21.22 -18.69
CA SER A 85 25.91 21.57 -18.77
C SER A 85 26.31 21.74 -20.24
N PRO A 86 27.15 22.73 -20.60
CA PRO A 86 27.61 22.94 -21.98
C PRO A 86 28.22 21.68 -22.63
N LYS A 87 28.84 20.79 -21.83
CA LYS A 87 29.44 19.54 -22.32
C LYS A 87 28.42 18.55 -22.93
N ASN A 88 27.14 18.67 -22.58
CA ASN A 88 26.10 17.72 -22.98
C ASN A 88 25.10 18.34 -23.96
N GLU A 89 25.32 19.59 -24.39
CA GLU A 89 24.38 20.37 -25.20
C GLU A 89 23.96 19.63 -26.47
N ASP A 90 24.90 19.11 -27.25
CA ASP A 90 24.63 18.38 -28.49
C ASP A 90 23.76 17.13 -28.27
N THR A 91 23.99 16.39 -27.18
CA THR A 91 23.20 15.19 -26.86
C THR A 91 21.78 15.56 -26.45
N ILE A 92 21.60 16.66 -25.71
CA ILE A 92 20.28 17.15 -25.32
C ILE A 92 19.53 17.70 -26.52
N PHE A 93 20.20 18.44 -27.41
CA PHE A 93 19.59 18.87 -28.67
C PHE A 93 19.12 17.69 -29.52
N LYS A 94 19.92 16.62 -29.62
CA LYS A 94 19.48 15.39 -30.29
C LYS A 94 18.23 14.78 -29.66
N GLN A 95 18.14 14.75 -28.33
CA GLN A 95 16.94 14.27 -27.64
C GLN A 95 15.72 15.15 -27.91
N VAL A 96 15.87 16.47 -27.80
CA VAL A 96 14.80 17.44 -28.10
C VAL A 96 14.34 17.31 -29.54
N SER A 97 15.27 17.19 -30.49
CA SER A 97 14.95 16.99 -31.91
C SER A 97 14.22 15.67 -32.14
N ALA A 98 14.66 14.55 -31.54
CA ALA A 98 13.98 13.27 -31.64
C ALA A 98 12.53 13.34 -31.13
N PHE A 99 12.29 14.03 -30.01
CA PHE A 99 10.93 14.24 -29.48
C PHE A 99 10.09 15.16 -30.38
N LYS A 100 10.68 16.16 -31.02
CA LYS A 100 9.99 17.02 -31.99
C LYS A 100 9.66 16.24 -33.26
N GLU A 101 10.59 15.46 -33.79
CA GLU A 101 10.38 14.61 -34.98
C GLU A 101 9.24 13.63 -34.76
N LEU A 102 9.14 12.98 -33.60
CA LEU A 102 7.98 12.13 -33.27
C LEU A 102 6.65 12.91 -33.29
N LYS A 103 6.65 14.16 -32.83
CA LYS A 103 5.45 15.03 -32.91
C LYS A 103 5.15 15.51 -34.34
N TYR A 104 6.16 15.69 -35.19
CA TYR A 104 5.99 16.11 -36.59
C TYR A 104 5.63 14.95 -37.52
N SER A 105 6.18 13.75 -37.33
CA SER A 105 5.81 12.54 -38.10
C SER A 105 4.32 12.23 -37.95
N ASN A 106 3.78 12.35 -36.73
CA ASN A 106 2.35 12.23 -36.47
C ASN A 106 1.50 13.37 -37.09
N ASN A 107 2.11 14.48 -37.50
CA ASN A 107 1.44 15.60 -38.16
C ASN A 107 1.60 15.60 -39.70
N ILE A 108 2.65 14.99 -40.25
CA ILE A 108 2.88 14.87 -41.70
C ILE A 108 2.06 13.72 -42.30
N GLU A 109 1.89 12.60 -41.58
CA GLU A 109 0.93 11.54 -41.99
C GLU A 109 -0.51 12.08 -42.08
N ASN A 110 -0.84 13.12 -41.31
CA ASN A 110 -2.17 13.75 -41.33
C ASN A 110 -2.37 14.81 -42.44
N LYS A 111 -1.36 15.12 -43.28
CA LYS A 111 -1.48 16.15 -44.33
C LYS A 111 -1.34 15.65 -45.78
N VAL A 112 -0.95 14.40 -45.99
CA VAL A 112 -0.94 13.75 -47.32
C VAL A 112 -1.71 12.42 -47.22
N SER A 113 -3.02 12.48 -47.06
CA SER A 113 -3.94 11.35 -47.23
C SER A 113 -5.39 11.86 -47.35
N ARG A 114 -5.72 12.45 -48.50
CA ARG A 114 -7.10 12.36 -49.03
C ARG A 114 -7.23 11.04 -49.79
N GLU A 115 -7.09 9.94 -49.07
CA GLU A 115 -7.64 8.62 -49.41
C GLU A 115 -8.14 8.01 -48.10
N THR A 116 -9.35 8.43 -47.75
CA THR A 116 -9.90 8.43 -46.39
C THR A 116 -10.45 7.08 -45.92
N ASN A 117 -9.94 5.90 -46.33
CA ASN A 117 -10.62 4.65 -45.89
C ASN A 117 -9.77 3.37 -45.74
N GLN A 118 -8.43 3.37 -45.81
CA GLN A 118 -7.64 2.11 -45.62
C GLN A 118 -6.51 2.18 -44.59
N SER A 119 -5.88 3.33 -44.39
CA SER A 119 -4.79 3.52 -43.41
C SER A 119 -5.30 3.66 -41.96
N GLU A 120 -6.41 4.38 -41.75
CA GLU A 120 -7.08 4.50 -40.44
C GLU A 120 -7.50 3.11 -39.91
N LEU A 121 -8.10 2.28 -40.77
CA LEU A 121 -8.47 0.90 -40.45
C LEU A 121 -7.28 0.00 -40.07
N SER A 122 -6.05 0.30 -40.53
CA SER A 122 -4.86 -0.49 -40.20
C SER A 122 -4.18 -0.02 -38.91
N LEU A 123 -4.22 1.29 -38.64
CA LEU A 123 -3.70 1.88 -37.41
C LEU A 123 -4.63 1.57 -36.23
N GLU A 124 -5.94 1.71 -36.42
CA GLU A 124 -6.95 1.29 -35.43
C GLU A 124 -6.82 -0.20 -35.10
N LYS A 125 -6.61 -1.07 -36.09
CA LYS A 125 -6.38 -2.51 -35.83
C LYS A 125 -5.10 -2.76 -35.03
N HIS A 126 -4.04 -2.01 -35.27
CA HIS A 126 -2.80 -2.14 -34.51
C HIS A 126 -2.95 -1.63 -33.07
N GLU A 127 -3.60 -0.49 -32.87
CA GLU A 127 -3.91 0.05 -31.54
C GLU A 127 -4.84 -0.88 -30.76
N LEU A 128 -5.88 -1.41 -31.41
CA LEU A 128 -6.76 -2.43 -30.84
C LEU A 128 -5.99 -3.69 -30.48
N SER A 129 -5.06 -4.16 -31.32
CA SER A 129 -4.24 -5.34 -31.01
C SER A 129 -3.33 -5.12 -29.80
N LEU A 130 -2.81 -3.90 -29.62
CA LEU A 130 -1.97 -3.55 -28.48
C LEU A 130 -2.80 -3.47 -27.18
N ILE A 131 -3.98 -2.88 -27.26
CA ILE A 131 -4.93 -2.80 -26.15
C ILE A 131 -5.44 -4.19 -25.77
N GLU A 132 -5.80 -5.03 -26.75
CA GLU A 132 -6.21 -6.43 -26.52
C GLU A 132 -5.11 -7.22 -25.84
N LYS A 133 -3.85 -7.02 -26.26
CA LYS A 133 -2.70 -7.63 -25.61
C LYS A 133 -2.56 -7.16 -24.16
N GLN A 134 -2.62 -5.85 -23.90
CA GLN A 134 -2.56 -5.32 -22.53
C GLN A 134 -3.71 -5.82 -21.66
N ILE A 135 -4.93 -5.92 -22.20
CA ILE A 135 -6.08 -6.47 -21.48
C ILE A 135 -5.86 -7.95 -21.16
N ASN A 136 -5.29 -8.73 -22.09
CA ASN A 136 -4.97 -10.13 -21.84
C ASN A 136 -3.86 -10.29 -20.80
N ASP A 137 -2.81 -9.47 -20.87
CA ASP A 137 -1.72 -9.48 -19.89
C ASP A 137 -2.26 -9.16 -18.48
N LEU A 138 -3.09 -8.12 -18.36
CA LEU A 138 -3.76 -7.77 -17.09
C LEU A 138 -4.69 -8.88 -16.58
N ARG A 139 -5.39 -9.59 -17.47
CA ARG A 139 -6.24 -10.73 -17.10
C ARG A 139 -5.42 -11.90 -16.57
N VAL A 140 -4.26 -12.17 -17.18
CA VAL A 140 -3.32 -13.20 -16.72
C VAL A 140 -2.74 -12.84 -15.36
N GLU A 141 -2.28 -11.60 -15.18
CA GLU A 141 -1.75 -11.10 -13.91
C GLU A 141 -2.81 -11.17 -12.80
N LEU A 142 -4.05 -10.73 -13.08
CA LEU A 142 -5.16 -10.83 -12.14
C LEU A 142 -5.51 -12.28 -11.78
N ALA A 143 -5.45 -13.20 -12.74
CA ALA A 143 -5.70 -14.61 -12.48
C ALA A 143 -4.60 -15.21 -11.60
N GLN A 144 -3.34 -14.83 -11.83
CA GLN A 144 -2.20 -15.25 -11.02
C GLN A 144 -2.30 -14.71 -9.60
N GLU A 145 -2.59 -13.42 -9.42
CA GLU A 145 -2.74 -12.80 -8.09
C GLU A 145 -3.87 -13.47 -7.29
N ARG A 146 -4.99 -13.79 -7.95
CA ARG A 146 -6.09 -14.55 -7.33
C ARG A 146 -5.64 -15.93 -6.88
N GLN A 147 -4.85 -16.64 -7.68
CA GLN A 147 -4.33 -17.95 -7.32
C GLN A 147 -3.34 -17.87 -6.15
N GLU A 148 -2.45 -16.89 -6.13
CA GLU A 148 -1.49 -16.67 -5.05
C GLU A 148 -2.21 -16.30 -3.75
N ARG A 149 -3.21 -15.42 -3.80
CA ARG A 149 -4.08 -15.11 -2.66
C ARG A 149 -4.77 -16.35 -2.13
N GLN A 150 -5.29 -17.21 -3.01
CA GLN A 150 -5.96 -18.45 -2.58
C GLN A 150 -5.00 -19.38 -1.84
N LYS A 151 -3.78 -19.57 -2.36
CA LYS A 151 -2.74 -20.36 -1.67
C LYS A 151 -2.38 -19.75 -0.31
N LEU A 152 -2.31 -18.42 -0.24
CA LEU A 152 -2.03 -17.71 1.01
C LEU A 152 -3.15 -17.95 2.04
N TYR A 153 -4.42 -17.88 1.63
CA TYR A 153 -5.55 -18.17 2.51
C TYR A 153 -5.54 -19.62 3.00
N GLU A 154 -5.26 -20.58 2.13
CA GLU A 154 -5.14 -21.99 2.51
C GLU A 154 -4.00 -22.20 3.51
N TYR A 155 -2.86 -21.53 3.29
CA TYR A 155 -1.73 -21.57 4.22
C TYR A 155 -2.08 -20.94 5.58
N ILE A 156 -2.70 -19.75 5.60
CA ILE A 156 -3.16 -19.10 6.83
C ILE A 156 -4.14 -20.02 7.58
N LYS A 157 -5.12 -20.61 6.89
CA LYS A 157 -6.06 -21.55 7.48
C LYS A 157 -5.36 -22.78 8.07
N SER A 158 -4.29 -23.26 7.43
CA SER A 158 -3.47 -24.35 7.96
C SER A 158 -2.63 -23.94 9.17
N LEU A 159 -2.21 -22.67 9.25
CA LEU A 159 -1.52 -22.14 10.43
C LEU A 159 -2.50 -21.92 11.59
N GLU A 160 -3.71 -21.43 11.32
CA GLU A 160 -4.77 -21.28 12.34
C GLU A 160 -5.12 -22.60 13.02
N THR A 161 -5.09 -23.73 12.29
CA THR A 161 -5.29 -25.06 12.89
C THR A 161 -4.07 -25.58 13.65
N GLN A 162 -2.88 -25.05 13.36
CA GLN A 162 -1.63 -25.41 14.04
C GLN A 162 -1.32 -24.49 15.24
N ILE A 163 -1.94 -23.31 15.31
CA ILE A 163 -1.80 -22.41 16.44
C ILE A 163 -2.66 -22.96 17.58
N PRO A 164 -2.04 -23.47 18.65
CA PRO A 164 -2.78 -23.87 19.84
C PRO A 164 -3.61 -22.69 20.38
N LYS A 165 -4.94 -22.85 20.40
CA LYS A 165 -5.85 -21.82 20.91
C LYS A 165 -5.49 -21.57 22.38
N GLN A 166 -5.24 -20.30 22.72
CA GLN A 166 -5.10 -19.90 24.12
C GLN A 166 -6.46 -20.04 24.78
N ILE A 167 -6.72 -21.18 25.40
CA ILE A 167 -7.91 -21.39 26.22
C ILE A 167 -7.60 -20.80 27.58
N THR A 168 -8.37 -19.79 27.99
CA THR A 168 -8.23 -19.22 29.33
C THR A 168 -8.56 -20.26 30.39
N PRO A 169 -8.04 -20.16 31.63
CA PRO A 169 -8.33 -21.14 32.65
C PRO A 169 -9.83 -21.34 32.92
N LEU A 170 -10.63 -20.28 32.84
CA LEU A 170 -12.08 -20.36 33.01
C LEU A 170 -12.76 -21.13 31.87
N GLU A 171 -12.37 -20.85 30.62
CA GLU A 171 -12.86 -21.59 29.46
C GLU A 171 -12.47 -23.06 29.57
N ALA A 172 -11.24 -23.36 30.02
CA ALA A 172 -10.77 -24.74 30.18
C ALA A 172 -11.65 -25.53 31.16
N PHE A 173 -12.08 -24.93 32.27
CA PHE A 173 -13.02 -25.57 33.20
C PHE A 173 -14.41 -25.79 32.59
N ASN A 174 -14.87 -24.90 31.71
CA ASN A 174 -16.18 -24.99 31.08
C ASN A 174 -16.22 -25.91 29.84
N SER A 175 -15.12 -26.02 29.09
CA SER A 175 -15.11 -26.65 27.75
C SER A 175 -14.37 -27.99 27.67
N LEU A 176 -13.27 -28.19 28.41
CA LEU A 176 -12.44 -29.40 28.26
C LEU A 176 -13.17 -30.66 28.70
N ASN A 177 -12.94 -31.78 28.02
CA ASN A 177 -13.51 -33.06 28.47
C ASN A 177 -12.79 -33.60 29.71
N LEU A 178 -13.33 -34.66 30.33
CA LEU A 178 -12.83 -35.19 31.61
C LEU A 178 -11.33 -35.59 31.54
N LEU A 179 -10.90 -36.18 30.42
CA LEU A 179 -9.53 -36.64 30.23
C LEU A 179 -8.56 -35.45 30.05
N GLU A 180 -8.93 -34.51 29.17
CA GLU A 180 -8.16 -33.29 28.92
C GLU A 180 -8.01 -32.43 30.18
N LEU A 181 -9.10 -32.27 30.92
CA LEU A 181 -9.11 -31.51 32.17
C LEU A 181 -8.25 -32.20 33.23
N THR A 182 -8.30 -33.53 33.32
CA THR A 182 -7.43 -34.30 34.24
C THR A 182 -5.96 -34.09 33.88
N LEU A 183 -5.60 -34.15 32.60
CA LEU A 183 -4.22 -33.93 32.14
C LEU A 183 -3.75 -32.51 32.47
N ARG A 184 -4.60 -31.50 32.22
CA ARG A 184 -4.32 -30.09 32.59
C ARG A 184 -4.16 -29.88 34.09
N LEU A 185 -4.95 -30.57 34.92
CA LEU A 185 -4.78 -30.49 36.37
C LEU A 185 -3.46 -31.11 36.83
N ARG A 186 -2.99 -32.18 36.18
CA ARG A 186 -1.66 -32.75 36.48
C ARG A 186 -0.53 -31.76 36.19
N THR A 187 -0.61 -30.98 35.11
CA THR A 187 0.41 -29.95 34.82
C THR A 187 0.45 -28.86 35.89
N ALA A 188 -0.65 -28.62 36.61
CA ALA A 188 -0.72 -27.72 37.76
C ALA A 188 -0.27 -28.37 39.10
N GLY A 189 0.33 -29.56 39.06
CA GLY A 189 0.88 -30.24 40.23
C GLY A 189 -0.15 -31.01 41.08
N PHE A 190 -1.31 -31.35 40.52
CA PHE A 190 -2.24 -32.28 41.18
C PHE A 190 -1.77 -33.72 41.01
N THR A 191 -1.85 -34.53 42.06
CA THR A 191 -1.61 -35.98 41.97
C THR A 191 -2.69 -36.65 41.11
N ASP A 192 -2.37 -37.77 40.46
CA ASP A 192 -3.29 -38.44 39.52
C ASP A 192 -4.69 -38.68 40.11
N LYS A 193 -4.74 -39.20 41.34
CA LYS A 193 -6.00 -39.46 42.05
C LYS A 193 -6.78 -38.17 42.33
N LYS A 194 -6.10 -37.10 42.76
CA LYS A 194 -6.74 -35.82 43.08
C LYS A 194 -7.19 -35.10 41.81
N ALA A 195 -6.42 -35.17 40.73
CA ALA A 195 -6.76 -34.59 39.44
C ALA A 195 -8.06 -35.18 38.88
N VAL A 196 -8.22 -36.52 38.92
CA VAL A 196 -9.46 -37.19 38.49
C VAL A 196 -10.66 -36.76 39.33
N GLN A 197 -10.53 -36.76 40.67
CA GLN A 197 -11.61 -36.34 41.56
C GLN A 197 -12.05 -34.89 41.35
N VAL A 198 -11.07 -33.99 41.13
CA VAL A 198 -11.35 -32.58 40.84
C VAL A 198 -12.03 -32.46 39.48
N ALA A 199 -11.55 -33.16 38.44
CA ALA A 199 -12.14 -33.11 37.11
C ALA A 199 -13.59 -33.63 37.09
N GLU A 200 -13.88 -34.74 37.78
CA GLU A 200 -15.25 -35.25 37.94
C GLU A 200 -16.17 -34.25 38.68
N SER A 201 -15.65 -33.58 39.69
CA SER A 201 -16.38 -32.57 40.46
C SER A 201 -16.69 -31.33 39.60
N VAL A 202 -15.71 -30.88 38.80
CA VAL A 202 -15.90 -29.82 37.80
C VAL A 202 -16.98 -30.20 36.79
N GLU A 203 -16.95 -31.43 36.25
CA GLU A 203 -17.94 -31.88 35.27
C GLU A 203 -19.36 -31.92 35.86
N LYS A 204 -19.50 -32.40 37.10
CA LYS A 204 -20.78 -32.40 37.83
C LYS A 204 -21.29 -30.98 38.11
N ALA A 205 -20.40 -30.06 38.47
CA ALA A 205 -20.75 -28.67 38.78
C ALA A 205 -21.15 -27.88 37.52
N ARG A 206 -20.41 -28.01 36.41
CA ARG A 206 -20.70 -27.30 35.17
C ARG A 206 -21.95 -27.81 34.44
N LYS A 207 -22.30 -29.10 34.60
CA LYS A 207 -23.56 -29.68 34.09
C LYS A 207 -24.79 -28.99 34.68
N LYS A 208 -24.70 -28.47 35.91
CA LYS A 208 -25.78 -27.70 36.54
C LYS A 208 -25.83 -26.26 36.06
N LYS A 209 -24.66 -25.61 35.99
CA LYS A 209 -24.49 -24.25 35.49
C LYS A 209 -23.01 -24.04 35.16
N GLN A 210 -22.70 -23.47 34.01
CA GLN A 210 -21.32 -23.08 33.67
C GLN A 210 -20.71 -22.15 34.74
N PHE A 211 -19.39 -22.17 34.86
CA PHE A 211 -18.68 -21.29 35.78
C PHE A 211 -18.61 -19.87 35.22
N GLU A 212 -18.97 -18.90 36.06
CA GLU A 212 -18.93 -17.48 35.70
C GLU A 212 -17.57 -16.86 36.04
N SER A 213 -16.81 -17.46 36.96
CA SER A 213 -15.48 -16.99 37.36
C SER A 213 -14.65 -18.09 38.00
N LEU A 214 -13.33 -17.86 38.14
CA LEU A 214 -12.46 -18.79 38.87
C LEU A 214 -12.77 -18.85 40.38
N LYS A 215 -13.31 -17.78 40.96
CA LYS A 215 -13.81 -17.78 42.35
C LYS A 215 -14.99 -18.74 42.50
N ASP A 216 -15.87 -18.76 41.51
CA ASP A 216 -17.01 -19.66 41.44
C ASP A 216 -16.57 -21.13 41.28
N VAL A 217 -15.50 -21.40 40.51
CA VAL A 217 -14.85 -22.72 40.46
C VAL A 217 -14.38 -23.16 41.86
N ILE A 218 -13.66 -22.32 42.58
CA ILE A 218 -13.18 -22.63 43.95
C ILE A 218 -14.34 -22.91 44.92
N ALA A 219 -15.45 -22.17 44.77
CA ALA A 219 -16.61 -22.30 45.66
C ALA A 219 -17.39 -23.61 45.42
N ARG A 220 -17.55 -24.01 44.15
CA ARG A 220 -18.42 -25.15 43.78
C ARG A 220 -17.69 -26.48 43.62
N VAL A 221 -16.38 -26.48 43.38
CA VAL A 221 -15.61 -27.70 43.19
C VAL A 221 -15.14 -28.25 44.54
N THR A 222 -15.82 -29.29 45.01
CA THR A 222 -15.45 -30.02 46.24
C THR A 222 -15.11 -31.48 45.94
N ILE A 223 -14.16 -32.03 46.69
CA ILE A 223 -13.77 -33.44 46.62
C ILE A 223 -13.95 -34.12 47.98
N PRO A 224 -14.26 -35.42 48.01
CA PRO A 224 -14.33 -36.18 49.25
C PRO A 224 -12.92 -36.37 49.83
N SER A 225 -12.72 -35.93 51.07
CA SER A 225 -11.52 -36.23 51.86
C SER A 225 -11.96 -36.85 53.18
N ALA A 226 -11.67 -38.14 53.33
CA ALA A 226 -12.17 -38.96 54.44
C ALA A 226 -13.70 -38.84 54.63
N LYS A 227 -14.15 -38.26 55.74
CA LYS A 227 -15.57 -38.12 56.11
C LYS A 227 -16.18 -36.75 55.76
N LYS A 228 -15.45 -35.85 55.10
CA LYS A 228 -15.89 -34.47 54.81
C LYS A 228 -15.66 -34.10 53.34
N GLN A 229 -16.51 -33.23 52.82
CA GLN A 229 -16.27 -32.55 51.55
C GLN A 229 -15.30 -31.39 51.81
N VAL A 230 -14.20 -31.36 51.06
CA VAL A 230 -13.21 -30.27 51.14
C VAL A 230 -13.09 -29.60 49.77
N LYS A 231 -12.57 -28.37 49.73
CA LYS A 231 -12.32 -27.67 48.48
C LYS A 231 -11.38 -28.49 47.59
N GLY A 232 -11.80 -28.76 46.36
CA GLY A 232 -11.01 -29.49 45.38
C GLY A 232 -9.82 -28.68 44.89
N ILE A 233 -10.01 -27.37 44.77
CA ILE A 233 -8.99 -26.39 44.34
C ILE A 233 -8.92 -25.29 45.41
N SER A 234 -7.74 -25.03 45.98
CA SER A 234 -7.51 -23.91 46.91
C SER A 234 -7.22 -22.61 46.14
N ALA A 235 -7.30 -21.46 46.81
CA ALA A 235 -6.98 -20.17 46.20
C ALA A 235 -5.54 -20.14 45.66
N ASP A 236 -4.59 -20.59 46.46
CA ASP A 236 -3.17 -20.69 46.06
C ASP A 236 -3.00 -21.60 44.84
N LYS A 237 -3.68 -22.76 44.83
CA LYS A 237 -3.64 -23.67 43.67
C LYS A 237 -4.31 -23.08 42.42
N MET A 238 -5.29 -22.20 42.57
CA MET A 238 -5.87 -21.50 41.44
C MET A 238 -4.88 -20.48 40.84
N VAL A 239 -4.03 -19.86 41.66
CA VAL A 239 -2.93 -19.00 41.16
C VAL A 239 -1.94 -19.83 40.35
N ASP A 240 -1.53 -21.00 40.86
CA ASP A 240 -0.66 -21.93 40.11
C ASP A 240 -1.30 -22.34 38.77
N ILE A 241 -2.60 -22.63 38.76
CA ILE A 241 -3.35 -22.96 37.56
C ILE A 241 -3.34 -21.81 36.56
N VAL A 242 -3.60 -20.58 37.00
CA VAL A 242 -3.57 -19.41 36.13
C VAL A 242 -2.18 -19.19 35.56
N ASP A 243 -1.13 -19.28 36.38
CA ASP A 243 0.25 -19.08 35.93
C ASP A 243 0.68 -20.17 34.93
N ILE A 244 0.40 -21.43 35.22
CA ILE A 244 0.83 -22.55 34.38
C ILE A 244 -0.01 -22.64 33.11
N TRP A 245 -1.33 -22.48 33.20
CA TRP A 245 -2.19 -22.64 32.02
C TRP A 245 -2.17 -21.43 31.09
N SER A 246 -1.82 -20.24 31.59
CA SER A 246 -1.58 -19.07 30.72
C SER A 246 -0.27 -19.18 29.92
N ARG A 247 0.71 -19.94 30.42
CA ARG A 247 2.00 -20.17 29.74
C ARG A 247 1.99 -21.36 28.79
N ILE A 248 1.13 -22.37 29.03
CA ILE A 248 1.12 -23.60 28.24
C ILE A 248 0.06 -23.56 27.13
N PHE A 249 0.57 -23.43 25.92
CA PHE A 249 -0.12 -23.67 24.67
C PHE A 249 -0.23 -25.18 24.39
N PHE A 250 -1.44 -25.72 24.22
CA PHE A 250 -1.64 -27.12 23.83
C PHE A 250 -2.15 -27.22 22.40
N LYS A 251 -1.44 -28.01 21.59
CA LYS A 251 -1.85 -28.41 20.24
C LYS A 251 -3.07 -29.32 20.28
#